data_AF-A0A814DFK0-F1
#
_entry.id   AF-A0A814DFK0-F1
#
_cell.length_a   1.000
_cell.length_b   1.000
_cell.length_c   1.000
_cell.angle_alpha   90.00
_cell.angle_beta   90.00
_cell.angle_gamma   90.00
#
_symmetry.space_group_name_H-M   'P 1'
#
loop_
_entity.id
_entity.type
_entity.pdbx_description
1 polymer ?
#
loop_
_entity_poly.entity_id
_entity_poly.type
_entity_poly.pdbx_seq_one_letter_code
_entity_poly.pdbx_strand_id
1 'polypeptide(L)'
;MNTANFRFYIKVHTALNIQARIIHDELYSVCGDQASSLRIVERWSKLFREGREEIEDEVGPGTPVTETTSENIEQVRLLIDDDPYTRIEEVQEQTGLTYGIIHRIITDHLKLKKITADYIPKDLTDFQWAEQVGICKQNLTKF
;
A
#
# COMPACT_ATOMS: atom_id res chain seq x y z
N MET A 1 3.72 1.84 24.62
CA MET A 1 2.34 1.53 25.07
C MET A 1 1.40 1.85 23.92
N ASN A 2 0.52 0.93 23.52
CA ASN A 2 -0.21 1.02 22.25
C ASN A 2 -1.36 2.04 22.31
N THR A 3 -1.61 2.81 21.25
CA THR A 3 -2.69 3.82 21.16
C THR A 3 -4.07 3.22 21.44
N ALA A 4 -4.28 1.95 21.06
CA ALA A 4 -5.49 1.19 21.36
C ALA A 4 -5.75 1.05 22.87
N ASN A 5 -4.70 0.91 23.68
CA ASN A 5 -4.82 0.75 25.13
C ASN A 5 -5.32 2.03 25.80
N PHE A 6 -4.86 3.20 25.33
CA PHE A 6 -5.35 4.49 25.84
C PHE A 6 -6.81 4.71 25.49
N ARG A 7 -7.24 4.33 24.28
CA ARG A 7 -8.65 4.46 23.86
C ARG A 7 -9.57 3.53 24.64
N PHE A 8 -9.14 2.30 24.92
CA PHE A 8 -9.86 1.40 25.81
C PHE A 8 -10.01 2.00 27.22
N TYR A 9 -8.93 2.54 27.78
CA TYR A 9 -8.96 3.23 29.08
C TYR A 9 -9.97 4.39 29.10
N ILE A 10 -9.91 5.25 28.07
CA ILE A 10 -10.83 6.38 27.90
C ILE A 10 -12.27 5.90 27.79
N LYS A 11 -12.54 4.81 27.04
CA LYS A 11 -13.88 4.23 26.89
C LYS A 11 -14.47 3.81 28.24
N VAL A 12 -13.71 3.05 29.03
CA VAL A 12 -14.14 2.57 30.35
C VAL A 12 -14.41 3.75 31.28
N HIS A 13 -13.52 4.73 31.36
CA HIS A 13 -13.68 5.88 32.27
C HIS A 13 -14.79 6.84 31.83
N THR A 14 -15.02 6.96 30.51
CA THR A 14 -16.16 7.71 29.97
C THR A 14 -17.48 7.03 30.35
N ALA A 15 -17.56 5.70 30.30
CA ALA A 15 -18.74 4.95 30.74
C ALA A 15 -19.00 5.08 32.25
N LEU A 16 -17.95 5.30 33.05
CA LEU A 16 -18.04 5.63 34.48
C LEU A 16 -18.40 7.11 34.75
N ASN A 17 -18.72 7.90 33.72
CA ASN A 17 -19.02 9.34 33.80
C ASN A 17 -17.89 10.21 34.38
N ILE A 18 -16.64 9.77 34.22
CA ILE A 18 -15.47 10.54 34.63
C ILE A 18 -15.20 11.64 33.59
N GLN A 19 -14.80 12.82 34.06
CA GLN A 19 -14.47 13.95 33.19
C GLN A 19 -13.17 13.70 32.42
N ALA A 20 -13.14 14.06 31.13
CA ALA A 20 -11.98 13.87 30.25
C ALA A 20 -10.65 14.44 30.81
N ARG A 21 -10.73 15.53 31.57
CA ARG A 21 -9.57 16.12 32.26
C ARG A 21 -8.97 15.18 33.30
N ILE A 22 -9.80 14.54 34.13
CA ILE A 22 -9.34 13.59 35.15
C ILE A 22 -8.72 12.36 34.48
N ILE A 23 -9.37 11.85 33.42
CA ILE A 23 -8.85 10.72 32.62
C ILE A 23 -7.45 11.05 32.05
N HIS A 24 -7.27 12.27 31.55
CA HIS A 24 -5.98 12.73 31.05
C HIS A 24 -4.93 12.81 32.17
N ASP A 25 -5.27 13.38 33.32
CA ASP A 25 -4.35 13.54 34.44
C ASP A 25 -3.89 12.18 35.00
N GLU A 26 -4.80 11.20 35.07
CA GLU A 26 -4.49 9.81 35.41
C GLU A 26 -3.56 9.17 34.37
N LEU A 27 -3.90 9.28 33.08
CA LEU A 27 -3.06 8.76 31.99
C LEU A 27 -1.66 9.40 32.00
N TYR A 28 -1.57 10.69 32.24
CA TYR A 28 -0.31 11.44 32.32
C TYR A 28 0.51 11.04 33.54
N SER A 29 -0.13 10.78 34.69
CA SER A 29 0.57 10.31 35.90
C SER A 29 1.28 8.98 35.72
N VAL A 30 0.74 8.08 34.89
CA VAL A 30 1.29 6.74 34.62
C VAL A 30 2.24 6.75 33.42
N CYS A 31 1.91 7.49 32.35
CA CYS A 31 2.59 7.38 31.06
C CYS A 31 3.48 8.60 30.71
N GLY A 32 3.39 9.69 31.46
CA GLY A 32 4.11 10.94 31.19
C GLY A 32 3.93 11.42 29.75
N ASP A 33 5.04 11.73 29.08
CA ASP A 33 5.06 12.22 27.70
C ASP A 33 4.52 11.23 26.66
N GLN A 34 4.35 9.95 27.02
CA GLN A 34 3.75 8.94 26.16
C GLN A 34 2.20 8.91 26.26
N ALA A 35 1.61 9.71 27.15
CA ALA A 35 0.17 9.80 27.31
C ALA A 35 -0.52 10.44 26.08
N SER A 36 -1.78 10.08 25.85
CA SER A 36 -2.60 10.78 24.87
C SER A 36 -2.85 12.21 25.33
N SER A 37 -2.73 13.18 24.41
CA SER A 37 -3.00 14.58 24.73
C SER A 37 -4.44 14.80 25.16
N LEU A 38 -4.68 15.82 25.99
CA LEU A 38 -6.01 16.17 26.49
C LEU A 38 -7.05 16.30 25.36
N ARG A 39 -6.67 16.91 24.23
CA ARG A 39 -7.55 17.04 23.05
C ARG A 39 -7.99 15.69 22.48
N ILE A 40 -7.10 14.71 22.46
CA ILE A 40 -7.42 13.35 22.00
C ILE A 40 -8.38 12.69 22.99
N VAL A 41 -8.10 12.81 24.30
CA VAL A 41 -8.96 12.27 25.37
C VAL A 41 -10.36 12.87 25.30
N GLU A 42 -10.49 14.18 25.12
CA GLU A 42 -11.78 14.86 24.97
C GLU A 42 -12.54 14.40 23.73
N ARG A 43 -11.86 14.30 22.58
CA ARG A 43 -12.46 13.83 21.33
C ARG A 43 -13.03 12.42 21.51
N TRP A 44 -12.24 11.48 22.03
CA TRP A 44 -12.68 10.10 22.23
C TRP A 44 -13.77 9.98 23.29
N SER A 45 -13.67 10.71 24.40
CA SER A 45 -14.72 10.75 25.43
C SER A 45 -16.04 11.26 24.86
N LYS A 46 -16.00 12.24 23.94
CA LYS A 46 -17.20 12.72 23.24
C LYS A 46 -17.79 11.62 22.34
N LEU A 47 -16.98 10.98 21.50
CA LEU A 47 -17.43 9.91 20.59
C LEU A 47 -18.05 8.73 21.36
N PHE A 48 -17.45 8.32 22.47
CA PHE A 48 -17.99 7.24 23.31
C PHE A 48 -19.31 7.63 23.98
N ARG A 49 -19.46 8.90 24.40
CA ARG A 49 -20.73 9.41 24.92
C ARG A 49 -21.82 9.48 23.84
N GLU A 50 -21.43 9.70 22.59
CA GLU A 50 -22.32 9.69 21.42
C GLU A 50 -22.67 8.26 20.93
N GLY A 51 -22.21 7.22 21.62
CA GLY A 51 -22.59 5.82 21.38
C GLY A 51 -21.64 5.03 20.50
N ARG A 52 -20.44 5.54 20.20
CA ARG A 52 -19.42 4.77 19.47
C ARG A 52 -18.90 3.61 20.34
N GLU A 53 -18.87 2.39 19.81
CA GLU A 53 -18.32 1.23 20.54
C GLU A 53 -16.91 0.83 20.10
N GLU A 54 -16.51 1.20 18.89
CA GLU A 54 -15.22 0.84 18.32
C GLU A 54 -14.07 1.65 18.93
N ILE A 55 -13.02 0.94 19.32
CA ILE A 55 -11.79 1.50 19.92
C ILE A 55 -10.78 1.84 18.81
N GLU A 56 -10.85 1.12 17.70
CA GLU A 56 -10.02 1.34 16.53
C GLU A 56 -10.49 2.60 15.78
N ASP A 57 -9.58 3.19 15.01
CA ASP A 57 -10.02 4.21 14.07
C ASP A 57 -10.90 3.53 13.02
N GLU A 58 -12.02 4.15 12.68
CA GLU A 58 -12.68 3.81 11.44
C GLU A 58 -11.63 3.89 10.34
N VAL A 59 -11.57 2.87 9.49
CA VAL A 59 -10.75 2.91 8.28
C VAL A 59 -11.26 4.12 7.51
N GLY A 60 -10.52 5.23 7.61
CA GLY A 60 -10.92 6.47 6.97
C GLY A 60 -11.12 6.20 5.48
N PRO A 61 -12.00 6.94 4.80
CA PRO A 61 -12.10 6.90 3.36
C PRO A 61 -10.78 7.43 2.78
N GLY A 62 -9.78 6.57 2.73
CA GLY A 62 -8.46 6.84 2.21
C GLY A 62 -8.53 6.79 0.70
N THR A 63 -9.05 7.86 0.09
CA THR A 63 -8.90 8.18 -1.35
C THR A 63 -9.65 7.19 -2.25
N PRO A 64 -10.22 7.62 -3.39
CA PRO A 64 -11.33 6.92 -4.01
C PRO A 64 -10.95 5.51 -4.46
N VAL A 65 -11.66 4.52 -3.93
CA VAL A 65 -11.72 3.14 -4.45
C VAL A 65 -12.41 3.10 -5.83
N THR A 66 -13.01 4.22 -6.26
CA THR A 66 -13.79 4.34 -7.50
C THR A 66 -12.99 4.30 -8.79
N GLU A 67 -11.68 4.60 -8.79
CA GLU A 67 -10.88 4.60 -10.03
C GLU A 67 -10.09 3.29 -10.24
N THR A 68 -10.13 2.36 -9.29
CA THR A 68 -9.54 1.01 -9.43
C THR A 68 -10.63 -0.04 -9.65
N THR A 69 -11.52 0.24 -10.59
CA THR A 69 -12.50 -0.72 -11.10
C THR A 69 -11.77 -1.88 -11.78
N SER A 70 -12.37 -3.08 -11.76
CA SER A 70 -11.81 -4.27 -12.45
C SER A 70 -11.50 -4.00 -13.93
N GLU A 71 -12.31 -3.19 -14.60
CA GLU A 71 -12.10 -2.76 -15.98
C GLU A 71 -10.78 -2.00 -16.17
N ASN A 72 -10.49 -1.01 -15.31
CA ASN A 72 -9.24 -0.25 -15.36
C ASN A 72 -8.02 -1.13 -15.07
N ILE A 73 -8.16 -2.11 -14.17
CA ILE A 73 -7.09 -3.08 -13.87
C ILE A 73 -6.81 -3.94 -15.11
N GLU A 74 -7.86 -4.46 -15.75
CA GLU A 74 -7.73 -5.27 -16.97
C GLU A 74 -7.16 -4.45 -18.12
N GLN A 75 -7.60 -3.21 -18.31
CA GLN A 75 -7.07 -2.34 -19.35
C GLN A 75 -5.57 -2.09 -19.16
N VAL A 76 -5.13 -1.73 -17.95
CA VAL A 76 -3.69 -1.54 -17.65
C VAL A 76 -2.91 -2.84 -17.85
N ARG A 77 -3.49 -3.99 -17.47
CA ARG A 77 -2.87 -5.30 -17.67
C ARG A 77 -2.65 -5.61 -19.15
N LEU A 78 -3.65 -5.39 -19.99
CA LEU A 78 -3.56 -5.66 -21.43
C LEU A 78 -2.46 -4.81 -22.09
N LEU A 79 -2.31 -3.55 -21.68
CA LEU A 79 -1.24 -2.69 -22.20
C LEU A 79 0.15 -3.18 -21.83
N ILE A 80 0.34 -3.67 -20.60
CA ILE A 80 1.62 -4.20 -20.13
C ILE A 80 1.93 -5.56 -20.77
N ASP A 81 0.91 -6.41 -20.97
CA ASP A 81 1.05 -7.71 -21.61
C ASP A 81 1.37 -7.59 -23.11
N ASP A 82 0.94 -6.51 -23.78
CA ASP A 82 1.26 -6.21 -25.19
C ASP A 82 2.72 -5.72 -25.36
N ASP A 83 3.13 -4.72 -24.57
CA ASP A 83 4.53 -4.26 -24.52
C ASP A 83 5.01 -4.07 -23.06
N PRO A 84 5.87 -4.98 -22.55
CA PRO A 84 6.46 -4.86 -21.22
C PRO A 84 7.34 -3.61 -21.01
N TYR A 85 7.74 -2.92 -22.09
CA TYR A 85 8.55 -1.70 -22.03
C TYR A 85 7.73 -0.40 -22.02
N THR A 86 6.39 -0.50 -22.03
CA THR A 86 5.46 0.65 -22.03
C THR A 86 5.76 1.59 -20.86
N ARG A 87 5.81 2.89 -21.14
CA ARG A 87 6.00 3.92 -20.11
C ARG A 87 4.69 4.21 -19.39
N ILE A 88 4.76 4.58 -18.12
CA ILE A 88 3.56 4.97 -17.36
C ILE A 88 2.83 6.15 -18.04
N GLU A 89 3.56 7.08 -18.64
CA GLU A 89 2.99 8.21 -19.40
C GLU A 89 2.13 7.74 -20.58
N GLU A 90 2.57 6.72 -21.32
CA GLU A 90 1.82 6.14 -22.44
C GLU A 90 0.56 5.43 -21.91
N VAL A 91 0.66 4.74 -20.78
CA VAL A 91 -0.51 4.14 -20.11
C VAL A 91 -1.49 5.22 -19.66
N GLN A 92 -1.02 6.37 -19.17
CA GLN A 92 -1.87 7.50 -18.79
C GLN A 92 -2.63 8.06 -19.99
N GLU A 93 -1.97 8.25 -21.12
CA GLU A 93 -2.60 8.74 -22.36
C GLU A 93 -3.68 7.79 -22.87
N GLN A 94 -3.47 6.48 -22.75
CA GLN A 94 -4.40 5.47 -23.23
C GLN A 94 -5.57 5.19 -22.28
N THR A 95 -5.34 5.26 -20.97
CA THR A 95 -6.34 4.93 -19.95
C THR A 95 -7.04 6.17 -19.37
N GLY A 96 -6.45 7.36 -19.52
CA GLY A 96 -6.91 8.59 -18.86
C GLY A 96 -6.71 8.60 -17.34
N LEU A 97 -6.06 7.57 -16.79
CA LEU A 97 -5.85 7.43 -15.36
C LEU A 97 -4.70 8.31 -14.87
N THR A 98 -4.74 8.65 -13.59
CA THR A 98 -3.61 9.35 -12.96
C THR A 98 -2.45 8.39 -12.72
N TYR A 99 -1.21 8.93 -12.75
CA TYR A 99 0.01 8.19 -12.43
C TYR A 99 -0.12 7.36 -11.14
N GLY A 100 -0.66 7.95 -10.07
CA GLY A 100 -0.76 7.30 -8.76
C GLY A 100 -1.63 6.04 -8.79
N ILE A 101 -2.70 6.06 -9.60
CA ILE A 101 -3.61 4.92 -9.74
C ILE A 101 -2.96 3.84 -10.57
N ILE A 102 -2.33 4.19 -11.71
CA ILE A 102 -1.61 3.21 -12.53
C ILE A 102 -0.51 2.54 -11.70
N HIS A 103 0.27 3.33 -10.94
CA HIS A 103 1.29 2.80 -10.06
C HIS A 103 0.69 1.81 -9.05
N ARG A 104 -0.42 2.17 -8.40
CA ARG A 104 -1.14 1.30 -7.46
C ARG A 104 -1.66 0.03 -8.13
N ILE A 105 -2.20 0.12 -9.35
CA ILE A 105 -2.65 -1.04 -10.12
C ILE A 105 -1.47 -1.98 -10.37
N ILE A 106 -0.34 -1.46 -10.86
CA ILE A 106 0.85 -2.25 -11.15
C ILE A 106 1.39 -2.94 -9.88
N THR A 107 1.58 -2.21 -8.78
CA THR A 107 2.21 -2.76 -7.56
C THR A 107 1.25 -3.58 -6.71
N ASP A 108 0.03 -3.10 -6.49
CA ASP A 108 -0.87 -3.64 -5.47
C ASP A 108 -1.84 -4.66 -6.06
N HIS A 109 -2.27 -4.48 -7.31
CA HIS A 109 -3.25 -5.37 -7.95
C HIS A 109 -2.59 -6.41 -8.86
N LEU A 110 -1.68 -5.99 -9.75
CA LEU A 110 -0.97 -6.87 -10.66
C LEU A 110 0.27 -7.53 -10.03
N LYS A 111 0.73 -7.01 -8.88
CA LYS A 111 1.93 -7.49 -8.16
C LYS A 111 3.19 -7.49 -9.02
N LEU A 112 3.28 -6.52 -9.93
CA LEU A 112 4.42 -6.35 -10.83
C LEU A 112 5.41 -5.33 -10.26
N LYS A 113 6.66 -5.47 -10.68
CA LYS A 113 7.75 -4.55 -10.37
C LYS A 113 8.51 -4.23 -11.65
N LYS A 114 8.90 -2.96 -11.80
CA LYS A 114 9.80 -2.55 -12.89
C LYS A 114 11.16 -3.22 -12.71
N ILE A 115 11.59 -3.93 -13.75
CA ILE A 115 12.94 -4.48 -13.89
C ILE A 115 13.60 -3.74 -15.05
N THR A 116 14.85 -3.34 -14.87
CA THR A 116 15.65 -2.75 -15.97
C THR A 116 16.22 -3.85 -16.83
N ALA A 117 16.23 -3.67 -18.15
CA ALA A 117 16.89 -4.60 -19.05
C ALA A 117 18.38 -4.72 -18.72
N ASP A 118 18.90 -5.94 -18.78
CA ASP A 118 20.34 -6.19 -18.64
C ASP A 118 21.08 -5.79 -19.91
N TYR A 119 22.34 -5.35 -19.76
CA TYR A 119 23.18 -5.02 -20.90
C TYR A 119 23.60 -6.28 -21.66
N ILE A 120 23.23 -6.34 -22.94
CA ILE A 120 23.65 -7.41 -23.85
C ILE A 120 24.77 -6.84 -24.74
N PRO A 121 26.02 -7.36 -24.67
CA PRO A 121 27.16 -6.80 -25.39
C PRO A 121 27.08 -6.83 -26.92
N LYS A 122 26.22 -7.69 -27.48
CA LYS A 122 26.12 -7.89 -28.93
C LYS A 122 24.72 -8.34 -29.31
N ASP A 123 24.14 -7.65 -30.29
CA ASP A 123 22.94 -8.11 -30.98
C ASP A 123 23.31 -9.24 -31.93
N LEU A 124 22.98 -10.46 -31.53
CA LEU A 124 23.26 -11.66 -32.31
C LEU A 124 22.20 -11.85 -33.39
N THR A 125 22.65 -12.17 -34.60
CA THR A 125 21.77 -12.63 -35.67
C THR A 125 21.28 -14.05 -35.41
N ASP A 126 20.15 -14.44 -36.01
CA ASP A 126 19.58 -15.79 -35.89
C ASP A 126 20.59 -16.90 -36.22
N PHE A 127 21.44 -16.67 -37.23
CA PHE A 127 22.50 -17.60 -37.60
C PHE A 127 23.55 -17.75 -36.49
N GLN A 128 24.01 -16.65 -35.91
CA GLN A 128 24.99 -16.67 -34.82
C GLN A 128 24.42 -17.32 -33.56
N TRP A 129 23.13 -17.10 -33.28
CA TRP A 129 22.40 -17.78 -32.20
C TRP A 129 22.38 -19.29 -32.40
N ALA A 130 22.01 -19.75 -33.60
CA ALA A 130 21.95 -21.17 -33.92
C ALA A 130 23.34 -21.85 -33.78
N GLU A 131 24.39 -21.17 -34.25
CA GLU A 131 25.77 -21.64 -34.12
C GLU A 131 26.19 -21.74 -32.65
N GLN A 132 25.96 -20.69 -31.84
CA GLN A 132 26.27 -20.70 -30.41
C GLN A 132 25.55 -21.83 -29.68
N VAL A 133 24.25 -22.00 -29.91
CA VAL A 133 23.46 -23.09 -29.30
C VAL A 133 24.01 -24.45 -29.72
N GLY A 134 24.42 -24.61 -30.98
CA GLY A 134 25.06 -25.83 -31.49
C GLY A 134 26.36 -26.15 -30.77
N ILE A 135 27.25 -25.16 -30.62
CA ILE A 135 28.54 -25.30 -29.92
C ILE A 135 28.29 -25.69 -28.45
N CYS A 136 27.36 -25.02 -27.76
CA CYS A 136 27.02 -25.35 -26.39
C CYS A 136 26.53 -26.79 -26.23
N LYS A 137 25.65 -27.26 -27.12
CA LYS A 137 25.16 -28.65 -27.12
C LYS A 137 26.29 -29.66 -27.33
N GLN A 138 27.20 -29.41 -28.28
CA GLN A 138 28.36 -30.28 -28.51
C GLN A 138 29.30 -30.33 -27.31
N ASN A 139 29.49 -29.21 -26.61
CA ASN A 139 30.33 -29.17 -25.42
C ASN A 139 29.70 -29.92 -24.24
N LEU A 140 28.38 -29.85 -24.08
CA LEU A 140 27.66 -30.62 -23.06
C LEU A 140 27.78 -32.13 -23.27
N THR A 141 27.86 -32.61 -24.52
CA THR A 141 28.03 -34.05 -24.81
C THR A 141 29.45 -34.58 -24.61
N LYS A 142 30.43 -33.70 -24.38
CA LYS A 142 31.84 -34.08 -24.16
C LYS A 142 32.17 -34.32 -22.68
N PHE A 143 31.24 -34.03 -21.77
CA PHE A 143 31.29 -34.35 -20.35
C PHE A 143 30.22 -35.40 -20.02
#